data_AF-A0A916PDU4-F1
#
_entry.id   AF-A0A916PDU4-F1
#
_cell.length_a   1.000
_cell.length_b   1.000
_cell.length_c   1.000
_cell.angle_alpha   90.00
_cell.angle_beta   90.00
_cell.angle_gamma   90.00
#
_symmetry.space_group_name_H-M   'P 1'
#
loop_
_entity.id
_entity.type
_entity.pdbx_description
1 polymer ?
#
loop_
_entity_poly.entity_id
_entity_poly.type
_entity_poly.pdbx_seq_one_letter_code
_entity_poly.pdbx_strand_id
1 'polypeptide(L)'
;MVTAGVYMIARSSILYALAPTTMEIVAIIGALTAVYAASMGLVQNGIKKILAYSTISQLGYMFLAMGVGAFSAGIFHLMTHAFFKALLFLGAGAVMHALDNEEDIQKMGGLKKHLPITYKTFFIASLAISGIPPLSGFFSKDEILWGAYSQGSFWLWLLGAIGAFMTAFYMFRLVTLVFETSPRYGAKHPHEVPKVMTVPLLILGFFSIVSGFVGIPESFGVKNLFHHWLEPVFENANAKLTFESIHSYSTEFFLMFISVLIGLGGILLARYLYLNRIETVRKLTQSFYGIYKLLYNKYYVDEIYDLVVVKPVKWGSEKLLWKFFDVKIIDGFVNGSARLTSAISSVIRFVQNGIVQFYAVVFVIGILIILWLIF
;
A
#
# COMPACT_ATOMS: atom_id res chain seq x y z
N MET A 1 -5.98 5.87 5.24
CA MET A 1 -6.05 4.40 5.06
C MET A 1 -4.69 3.73 5.34
N VAL A 2 -3.58 4.23 4.79
CA VAL A 2 -2.25 3.60 4.90
C VAL A 2 -1.57 3.62 6.29
N THR A 3 -2.00 4.47 7.21
CA THR A 3 -1.37 4.67 8.54
C THR A 3 -1.93 3.78 9.66
N ALA A 4 -3.07 3.13 9.44
CA ALA A 4 -3.78 2.40 10.50
C ALA A 4 -2.98 1.19 11.02
N GLY A 5 -2.25 0.49 10.14
CA GLY A 5 -1.42 -0.65 10.53
C GLY A 5 -0.26 -0.26 11.44
N VAL A 6 0.47 0.80 11.09
CA VAL A 6 1.57 1.32 11.92
C VAL A 6 1.04 1.78 13.28
N TYR A 7 -0.09 2.50 13.29
CA TYR A 7 -0.75 2.93 14.53
C TYR A 7 -1.16 1.75 15.41
N MET A 8 -1.72 0.68 14.82
CA MET A 8 -2.11 -0.52 15.55
C MET A 8 -0.90 -1.19 16.21
N ILE A 9 0.23 -1.34 15.50
CA ILE A 9 1.44 -1.95 16.07
C ILE A 9 1.97 -1.08 17.21
N ALA A 10 2.03 0.25 17.03
CA ALA A 10 2.46 1.16 18.07
C ALA A 10 1.55 1.11 19.32
N ARG A 11 0.23 1.05 19.15
CA ARG A 11 -0.72 0.95 20.28
C ARG A 11 -0.68 -0.41 20.98
N SER A 12 -0.32 -1.45 20.25
CA SER A 12 -0.16 -2.80 20.76
C SER A 12 1.32 -3.13 21.03
N SER A 13 2.19 -2.13 21.17
CA SER A 13 3.65 -2.29 21.28
C SER A 13 4.07 -3.29 22.35
N ILE A 14 3.36 -3.33 23.48
CA ILE A 14 3.60 -4.31 24.56
C ILE A 14 3.38 -5.76 24.10
N LEU A 15 2.36 -6.02 23.28
CA LEU A 15 2.09 -7.37 22.75
C LEU A 15 3.19 -7.78 21.78
N TYR A 16 3.66 -6.86 20.95
CA TYR A 16 4.78 -7.10 20.03
C TYR A 16 6.09 -7.31 20.79
N ALA A 17 6.38 -6.52 21.83
CA ALA A 17 7.56 -6.69 22.66
C ALA A 17 7.60 -8.04 23.41
N LEU A 18 6.44 -8.62 23.71
CA LEU A 18 6.32 -9.97 24.27
C LEU A 18 6.44 -11.09 23.21
N ALA A 19 6.45 -10.76 21.92
CA ALA A 19 6.52 -11.70 20.81
C ALA A 19 7.68 -11.35 19.84
N PRO A 20 8.96 -11.60 20.22
CA PRO A 20 10.13 -11.23 19.42
C PRO A 20 10.10 -11.76 17.98
N THR A 21 9.63 -12.99 17.78
CA THR A 21 9.48 -13.59 16.44
C THR A 21 8.52 -12.78 15.56
N THR A 22 7.43 -12.27 16.12
CA THR A 22 6.49 -11.43 15.37
C THR A 22 7.13 -10.09 14.99
N MET A 23 7.90 -9.49 15.89
CA MET A 23 8.66 -8.26 15.61
C MET A 23 9.67 -8.45 14.49
N GLU A 24 10.43 -9.55 14.51
CA GLU A 24 11.38 -9.89 13.45
C GLU A 24 10.69 -10.06 12.09
N ILE A 25 9.56 -10.77 12.04
CA ILE A 25 8.75 -10.92 10.83
C ILE A 25 8.29 -9.55 10.31
N VAL A 26 7.81 -8.68 11.19
CA VAL A 26 7.40 -7.31 10.83
C VAL A 26 8.58 -6.51 10.27
N ALA A 27 9.77 -6.61 10.87
CA ALA A 27 10.97 -5.93 10.42
C ALA A 27 11.40 -6.39 9.03
N ILE A 28 11.46 -7.70 8.80
CA ILE A 28 11.85 -8.31 7.52
C ILE A 28 10.85 -7.95 6.43
N ILE A 29 9.55 -8.11 6.69
CA ILE A 29 8.51 -7.74 5.72
C ILE A 29 8.56 -6.25 5.42
N GLY A 30 8.77 -5.40 6.43
CA GLY A 30 8.92 -3.95 6.27
C GLY A 30 10.10 -3.59 5.36
N ALA A 31 11.28 -4.14 5.64
CA ALA A 31 12.50 -3.90 4.84
C ALA A 31 12.35 -4.39 3.39
N LEU A 32 11.82 -5.60 3.19
CA LEU A 32 11.57 -6.14 1.86
C LEU A 32 10.55 -5.30 1.10
N THR A 33 9.46 -4.88 1.75
CA THR A 33 8.43 -4.03 1.16
C THR A 33 9.00 -2.67 0.75
N ALA A 34 9.90 -2.10 1.55
CA ALA A 34 10.56 -0.83 1.24
C ALA A 34 11.30 -0.89 -0.12
N VAL A 35 12.07 -1.95 -0.36
CA VAL A 35 12.81 -2.16 -1.61
C VAL A 35 11.89 -2.60 -2.75
N TYR A 36 10.98 -3.54 -2.48
CA TYR A 36 10.02 -4.07 -3.44
C TYR A 36 9.13 -2.99 -4.06
N ALA A 37 8.63 -2.06 -3.24
CA ALA A 37 7.82 -0.96 -3.76
C ALA A 37 8.68 0.11 -4.46
N ALA A 38 9.89 0.38 -3.95
CA ALA A 38 10.79 1.33 -4.58
C ALA A 38 11.24 0.87 -5.99
N SER A 39 11.44 -0.43 -6.21
CA SER A 39 11.82 -0.99 -7.52
C SER A 39 10.74 -0.74 -8.57
N MET A 40 9.47 -0.91 -8.22
CA MET A 40 8.35 -0.58 -9.10
C MET A 40 8.34 0.93 -9.42
N GLY A 41 8.57 1.79 -8.43
CA GLY A 41 8.67 3.25 -8.63
C GLY A 41 9.69 3.68 -9.69
N LEU A 42 10.80 2.94 -9.85
CA LEU A 42 11.85 3.24 -10.84
C LEU A 42 11.36 3.21 -12.29
N VAL A 43 10.37 2.36 -12.61
CA VAL A 43 9.97 2.09 -14.00
C VAL A 43 8.56 2.57 -14.36
N GLN A 44 7.72 2.86 -13.36
CA GLN A 44 6.35 3.31 -13.61
C GLN A 44 6.32 4.68 -14.27
N ASN A 45 5.32 4.93 -15.12
CA ASN A 45 5.17 6.20 -15.85
C ASN A 45 3.98 7.04 -15.37
N GLY A 46 3.01 6.45 -14.68
CA GLY A 46 1.89 7.20 -14.11
C GLY A 46 2.32 7.98 -12.87
N ILE A 47 2.17 9.31 -12.87
CA ILE A 47 2.55 10.18 -11.75
C ILE A 47 1.92 9.73 -10.42
N LYS A 48 0.62 9.42 -10.42
CA LYS A 48 -0.09 8.90 -9.23
C LYS A 48 0.42 7.52 -8.80
N LYS A 49 0.76 6.65 -9.76
CA LYS A 49 1.27 5.30 -9.47
C LYS A 49 2.65 5.36 -8.81
N ILE A 50 3.56 6.20 -9.31
CA ILE A 50 4.88 6.43 -8.70
C ILE A 50 4.73 6.93 -7.26
N LEU A 51 3.81 7.89 -7.04
CA LEU A 51 3.50 8.37 -5.70
C LEU A 51 2.83 7.32 -4.82
N ALA A 52 2.02 6.42 -5.37
CA ALA A 52 1.43 5.32 -4.61
C ALA A 52 2.51 4.31 -4.16
N TYR A 53 3.40 3.88 -5.07
CA TYR A 53 4.49 2.97 -4.73
C TYR A 53 5.47 3.55 -3.72
N SER A 54 5.75 4.86 -3.80
CA SER A 54 6.56 5.50 -2.76
C SER A 54 5.87 5.48 -1.39
N THR A 55 4.54 5.52 -1.32
CA THR A 55 3.83 5.36 -0.03
C THR A 55 4.00 3.94 0.50
N ILE A 56 3.89 2.92 -0.35
CA ILE A 56 4.10 1.52 0.05
C ILE A 56 5.54 1.35 0.57
N SER A 57 6.52 1.95 -0.11
CA SER A 57 7.92 1.92 0.30
C SER A 57 8.13 2.61 1.66
N GLN A 58 7.60 3.82 1.85
CA GLN A 58 7.70 4.56 3.12
C GLN A 58 6.96 3.87 4.28
N LEU A 59 5.84 3.21 4.02
CA LEU A 59 5.23 2.32 5.01
C LEU A 59 6.16 1.15 5.36
N GLY A 60 6.86 0.57 4.38
CA GLY A 60 7.89 -0.43 4.64
C GLY A 60 8.93 0.03 5.66
N TYR A 61 9.40 1.28 5.56
CA TYR A 61 10.28 1.88 6.59
C TYR A 61 9.61 2.00 7.95
N MET A 62 8.36 2.46 8.00
CA MET A 62 7.63 2.57 9.27
C MET A 62 7.44 1.20 9.94
N PHE A 63 7.11 0.16 9.17
CA PHE A 63 7.00 -1.22 9.66
C PHE A 63 8.37 -1.78 10.07
N LEU A 64 9.44 -1.47 9.32
CA LEU A 64 10.80 -1.80 9.74
C LEU A 64 11.11 -1.21 11.12
N ALA A 65 10.83 0.07 11.32
CA ALA A 65 11.01 0.75 12.62
C ALA A 65 10.21 0.07 13.74
N MET A 66 8.93 -0.23 13.49
CA MET A 66 8.09 -0.95 14.46
C MET A 66 8.66 -2.34 14.79
N GLY A 67 9.18 -3.05 13.78
CA GLY A 67 9.68 -4.41 13.93
C GLY A 67 11.01 -4.50 14.66
N VAL A 68 11.86 -3.48 14.57
CA VAL A 68 13.12 -3.42 15.34
C VAL A 68 12.97 -2.81 16.74
N GLY A 69 11.75 -2.37 17.10
CA GLY A 69 11.48 -1.76 18.41
C GLY A 69 11.65 -0.24 18.45
N ALA A 70 12.02 0.40 17.33
CA ALA A 70 12.09 1.84 17.17
C ALA A 70 10.70 2.46 16.96
N PHE A 71 9.78 2.23 17.91
CA PHE A 71 8.37 2.63 17.79
C PHE A 71 8.20 4.14 17.63
N SER A 72 8.97 4.94 18.38
CA SER A 72 8.90 6.39 18.30
C SER A 72 9.32 6.90 16.92
N ALA A 73 10.44 6.40 16.39
CA ALA A 73 10.94 6.73 15.06
C ALA A 73 9.92 6.43 13.94
N GLY A 74 9.24 5.30 14.01
CA GLY A 74 8.23 4.95 13.01
C GLY A 74 6.97 5.84 13.08
N ILE A 75 6.53 6.27 14.27
CA ILE A 75 5.45 7.25 14.43
C ILE A 75 5.89 8.65 14.01
N PHE A 76 7.13 9.02 14.30
CA PHE A 76 7.71 10.29 13.86
C PHE A 76 7.76 10.38 12.33
N HIS A 77 8.24 9.32 11.68
CA HIS A 77 8.24 9.24 10.22
C HIS A 77 6.82 9.25 9.66
N LEU A 78 5.86 8.59 10.30
CA LEU A 78 4.45 8.65 9.91
C LEU A 78 3.91 10.08 9.88
N MET A 79 4.22 10.90 10.88
CA MET A 79 3.81 12.30 10.94
C MET A 79 4.45 13.11 9.82
N THR A 80 5.79 13.08 9.70
CA THR A 80 6.50 13.85 8.67
C THR A 80 6.05 13.43 7.26
N HIS A 81 5.85 12.12 7.04
CA HIS A 81 5.35 11.55 5.80
C HIS A 81 3.97 12.04 5.42
N ALA A 82 3.06 12.24 6.36
CA ALA A 82 1.75 12.79 6.07
C ALA A 82 1.85 14.16 5.37
N PHE A 83 2.76 15.04 5.83
CA PHE A 83 2.95 16.36 5.25
C PHE A 83 3.54 16.31 3.82
N PHE A 84 4.71 15.70 3.65
CA PHE A 84 5.38 15.69 2.35
C PHE A 84 4.63 14.83 1.32
N LYS A 85 3.89 13.79 1.74
CA LYS A 85 3.06 13.02 0.80
C LYS A 85 1.80 13.72 0.38
N ALA A 86 1.09 14.36 1.31
CA ALA A 86 -0.06 15.17 0.94
C ALA A 86 0.39 16.25 -0.05
N LEU A 87 1.57 16.85 0.18
CA LEU A 87 2.14 17.81 -0.75
C LEU A 87 2.42 17.23 -2.14
N LEU A 88 3.05 16.05 -2.21
CA LEU A 88 3.35 15.39 -3.49
C LEU A 88 2.09 15.00 -4.25
N PHE A 89 1.07 14.44 -3.58
CA PHE A 89 -0.17 14.05 -4.24
C PHE A 89 -1.00 15.25 -4.70
N LEU A 90 -1.10 16.31 -3.89
CA LEU A 90 -1.79 17.54 -4.29
C LEU A 90 -1.02 18.26 -5.40
N GLY A 91 0.32 18.28 -5.34
CA GLY A 91 1.17 18.85 -6.39
C GLY A 91 1.08 18.06 -7.71
N ALA A 92 0.99 16.73 -7.64
CA ALA A 92 0.68 15.90 -8.82
C ALA A 92 -0.72 16.21 -9.38
N GLY A 93 -1.72 16.40 -8.51
CA GLY A 93 -3.05 16.86 -8.90
C GLY A 93 -3.02 18.23 -9.61
N ALA A 94 -2.19 19.16 -9.14
CA ALA A 94 -2.00 20.46 -9.78
C ALA A 94 -1.36 20.34 -11.18
N VAL A 95 -0.34 19.47 -11.33
CA VAL A 95 0.27 19.16 -12.63
C VAL A 95 -0.75 18.52 -13.58
N MET A 96 -1.53 17.56 -13.11
CA MET A 96 -2.58 16.91 -13.90
C MET A 96 -3.65 17.91 -14.35
N HIS A 97 -4.08 18.80 -13.46
CA HIS A 97 -5.05 19.84 -13.78
C HIS A 97 -4.54 20.79 -14.87
N ALA A 98 -3.27 21.18 -14.80
CA ALA A 98 -2.63 22.04 -15.81
C ALA A 98 -2.41 21.36 -17.19
N LEU A 99 -2.59 20.03 -17.27
CA LEU A 99 -2.36 19.23 -18.48
C LEU A 99 -3.58 18.37 -18.88
N ASP A 100 -4.79 18.80 -18.54
CA ASP A 100 -6.05 18.12 -18.90
C ASP A 100 -6.11 16.64 -18.45
N ASN A 101 -5.75 16.39 -17.20
CA ASN A 101 -5.70 15.06 -16.57
C ASN A 101 -4.68 14.08 -17.18
N GLU A 102 -3.63 14.58 -17.84
CA GLU A 102 -2.52 13.71 -18.26
C GLU A 102 -1.80 13.13 -17.03
N GLU A 103 -1.67 11.81 -16.99
CA GLU A 103 -1.04 11.08 -15.88
C GLU A 103 0.36 10.57 -16.23
N ASP A 104 0.65 10.42 -17.53
CA ASP A 104 1.91 9.86 -18.01
C ASP A 104 3.01 10.93 -18.04
N ILE A 105 4.04 10.74 -17.19
CA ILE A 105 5.17 11.67 -17.08
C ILE A 105 6.01 11.74 -18.35
N GLN A 106 5.91 10.75 -19.26
CA GLN A 106 6.59 10.77 -20.55
C GLN A 106 6.03 11.86 -21.47
N LYS A 107 4.79 12.30 -21.25
CA LYS A 107 4.10 13.35 -22.02
C LYS A 107 4.15 14.73 -21.34
N MET A 108 4.91 14.86 -20.26
CA MET A 108 5.11 16.10 -19.51
C MET A 108 6.48 16.74 -19.82
N GLY A 109 6.92 17.71 -19.02
CA GLY A 109 8.21 18.39 -19.18
C GLY A 109 8.05 19.90 -19.26
N GLY A 110 9.08 20.66 -18.87
CA GLY A 110 9.13 22.12 -19.03
C GLY A 110 8.14 22.91 -18.19
N LEU A 111 7.48 22.26 -17.22
CA LEU A 111 6.45 22.88 -16.39
C LEU A 111 7.03 23.84 -15.34
N LYS A 112 8.33 23.82 -15.05
CA LYS A 112 8.96 24.70 -14.06
C LYS A 112 8.66 26.19 -14.29
N LYS A 113 8.58 26.63 -15.54
CA LYS A 113 8.30 28.03 -15.91
C LYS A 113 6.82 28.40 -15.78
N HIS A 114 5.93 27.43 -15.98
CA HIS A 114 4.48 27.63 -16.01
C HIS A 114 3.83 27.41 -14.63
N LEU A 115 4.41 26.52 -13.83
CA LEU A 115 3.94 26.11 -12.50
C LEU A 115 5.03 26.38 -11.43
N PRO A 116 5.51 27.62 -11.23
CA PRO A 116 6.67 27.89 -10.38
C PRO A 116 6.43 27.57 -8.91
N ILE A 117 5.20 27.75 -8.39
CA ILE A 117 4.88 27.46 -7.00
C ILE A 117 4.77 25.96 -6.82
N THR A 118 3.98 25.30 -7.69
CA THR A 118 3.83 23.83 -7.67
C THR A 118 5.19 23.15 -7.82
N TYR A 119 6.08 23.62 -8.70
CA TYR A 119 7.44 23.09 -8.82
C TYR A 119 8.24 23.22 -7.53
N LYS A 120 8.31 24.43 -6.93
CA LYS A 120 9.10 24.65 -5.71
C LYS A 120 8.62 23.76 -4.57
N THR A 121 7.31 23.71 -4.34
CA THR A 121 6.75 22.89 -3.26
C THR A 121 6.93 21.40 -3.53
N PHE A 122 6.72 20.94 -4.77
CA PHE A 122 6.94 19.55 -5.15
C PHE A 122 8.43 19.15 -5.03
N PHE A 123 9.34 20.05 -5.39
CA PHE A 123 10.78 19.87 -5.25
C PHE A 123 11.19 19.75 -3.77
N ILE A 124 10.68 20.63 -2.90
CA ILE A 124 10.93 20.57 -1.45
C ILE A 124 10.42 19.25 -0.86
N ALA A 125 9.20 18.82 -1.16
CA ALA A 125 8.71 17.53 -0.68
C ALA A 125 9.50 16.35 -1.24
N SER A 126 10.00 16.45 -2.48
CA SER A 126 10.85 15.42 -3.09
C SER A 126 12.22 15.32 -2.42
N LEU A 127 12.80 16.45 -1.99
CA LEU A 127 14.00 16.48 -1.15
C LEU A 127 13.72 15.90 0.24
N ALA A 128 12.57 16.24 0.84
CA ALA A 128 12.19 15.76 2.16
C ALA A 128 12.06 14.22 2.19
N ILE A 129 11.30 13.63 1.27
CA ILE A 129 11.16 12.15 1.18
C ILE A 129 12.48 11.45 0.82
N SER A 130 13.42 12.16 0.18
CA SER A 130 14.75 11.65 -0.15
C SER A 130 15.74 11.70 1.03
N GLY A 131 15.35 12.29 2.17
CA GLY A 131 16.16 12.35 3.37
C GLY A 131 17.28 13.40 3.33
N ILE A 132 17.09 14.50 2.60
CA ILE A 132 18.12 15.54 2.47
C ILE A 132 18.05 16.56 3.61
N PRO A 133 19.17 16.84 4.32
CA PRO A 133 19.22 17.89 5.34
C PRO A 133 18.92 19.27 4.74
N PRO A 134 18.24 20.19 5.46
CA PRO A 134 17.71 20.07 6.82
C PRO A 134 16.20 19.71 6.88
N LEU A 135 15.69 18.96 5.90
CA LEU A 135 14.23 18.73 5.76
C LEU A 135 13.71 17.63 6.68
N SER A 136 12.38 17.55 6.83
CA SER A 136 11.76 16.67 7.83
C SER A 136 12.09 15.19 7.67
N GLY A 137 12.19 14.71 6.43
CA GLY A 137 12.48 13.30 6.18
C GLY A 137 13.94 12.91 6.42
N PHE A 138 14.87 13.86 6.56
CA PHE A 138 16.23 13.55 7.02
C PHE A 138 16.17 13.01 8.45
N PHE A 139 15.66 13.82 9.37
CA PHE A 139 15.57 13.44 10.79
C PHE A 139 14.76 12.16 11.00
N SER A 140 13.57 12.08 10.38
CA SER A 140 12.66 10.96 10.66
C SER A 140 13.06 9.64 10.00
N LYS A 141 13.66 9.68 8.79
CA LYS A 141 14.08 8.46 8.09
C LYS A 141 15.42 7.95 8.59
N ASP A 142 16.33 8.85 8.94
CA ASP A 142 17.62 8.48 9.50
C ASP A 142 17.46 7.82 10.88
N GLU A 143 16.52 8.30 11.71
CA GLU A 143 16.20 7.64 12.99
C GLU A 143 15.70 6.19 12.82
N ILE A 144 14.96 5.92 11.74
CA ILE A 144 14.55 4.54 11.39
C ILE A 144 15.75 3.69 10.98
N LEU A 145 16.64 4.22 10.15
CA LEU A 145 17.83 3.50 9.72
C LEU A 145 18.76 3.25 10.91
N TRP A 146 18.94 4.24 11.77
CA TRP A 146 19.65 4.09 13.03
C TRP A 146 19.07 2.96 13.87
N GLY A 147 17.76 2.96 14.14
CA GLY A 147 17.10 1.87 14.86
C GLY A 147 17.26 0.50 14.19
N ALA A 148 17.20 0.45 12.85
CA ALA A 148 17.40 -0.78 12.10
C ALA A 148 18.83 -1.34 12.23
N TYR A 149 19.82 -0.47 12.43
CA TYR A 149 21.21 -0.86 12.66
C TYR A 149 21.48 -1.18 14.15
N SER A 150 21.04 -0.31 15.06
CA SER A 150 21.41 -0.36 16.48
C SER A 150 20.61 -1.37 17.29
N GLN A 151 19.36 -1.67 16.89
CA GLN A 151 18.46 -2.64 17.54
C GLN A 151 18.15 -3.83 16.64
N GLY A 152 18.26 -3.66 15.32
CA GLY A 152 18.01 -4.69 14.33
C GLY A 152 19.28 -5.40 13.87
N SER A 153 19.52 -5.39 12.57
CA SER A 153 20.70 -5.99 11.96
C SER A 153 21.24 -5.13 10.82
N PHE A 154 22.53 -5.30 10.53
CA PHE A 154 23.17 -4.64 9.39
C PHE A 154 22.42 -4.89 8.07
N TRP A 155 21.84 -6.08 7.89
CA TRP A 155 21.09 -6.43 6.67
C TRP A 155 19.79 -5.65 6.53
N LEU A 156 19.07 -5.42 7.64
CA LEU A 156 17.87 -4.59 7.65
C LEU A 156 18.20 -3.13 7.33
N TRP A 157 19.29 -2.62 7.92
CA TRP A 157 19.81 -1.29 7.58
C TRP A 157 20.19 -1.20 6.10
N LEU A 158 20.92 -2.19 5.56
CA LEU A 158 21.35 -2.21 4.16
C LEU A 158 20.16 -2.21 3.19
N LEU A 159 19.12 -3.01 3.45
CA LEU A 159 17.89 -2.99 2.66
C LEU A 159 17.20 -1.62 2.74
N GLY A 160 17.14 -1.03 3.93
CA GLY A 160 16.67 0.34 4.12
C GLY A 160 17.49 1.37 3.32
N ALA A 161 18.81 1.23 3.28
CA ALA A 161 19.70 2.11 2.53
C ALA A 161 19.50 1.98 1.01
N ILE A 162 19.37 0.75 0.49
CA ILE A 162 19.05 0.48 -0.92
C ILE A 162 17.69 1.09 -1.29
N GLY A 163 16.66 0.91 -0.47
CA GLY A 163 15.37 1.54 -0.68
C GLY A 163 15.44 3.07 -0.68
N ALA A 164 16.39 3.65 0.06
CA ALA A 164 16.52 5.10 0.22
C ALA A 164 17.15 5.71 -1.03
N PHE A 165 18.18 5.05 -1.55
CA PHE A 165 18.75 5.34 -2.86
C PHE A 165 17.68 5.31 -3.96
N MET A 166 16.91 4.22 -4.03
CA MET A 166 15.88 4.05 -5.05
C MET A 166 14.78 5.09 -4.91
N THR A 167 14.41 5.44 -3.67
CA THR A 167 13.46 6.53 -3.37
C THR A 167 13.93 7.86 -3.91
N ALA A 168 15.16 8.25 -3.58
CA ALA A 168 15.76 9.46 -4.11
C ALA A 168 15.79 9.45 -5.64
N PHE A 169 16.17 8.32 -6.24
CA PHE A 169 16.24 8.16 -7.68
C PHE A 169 14.87 8.33 -8.37
N TYR A 170 13.83 7.57 -7.99
CA TYR A 170 12.55 7.66 -8.70
C TYR A 170 11.84 8.99 -8.44
N MET A 171 12.02 9.60 -7.26
CA MET A 171 11.43 10.92 -6.96
C MET A 171 12.08 12.00 -7.82
N PHE A 172 13.39 11.98 -7.99
CA PHE A 172 14.07 12.96 -8.85
C PHE A 172 13.96 12.64 -10.34
N ARG A 173 13.79 11.38 -10.73
CA ARG A 173 13.30 11.02 -12.08
C ARG A 173 11.96 11.70 -12.35
N LEU A 174 11.02 11.61 -11.40
CA LEU A 174 9.70 12.23 -11.51
C LEU A 174 9.80 13.75 -11.63
N VAL A 175 10.50 14.43 -10.72
CA VAL A 175 10.72 15.88 -10.77
C VAL A 175 11.33 16.31 -12.10
N THR A 176 12.37 15.60 -12.54
CA THR A 176 13.12 15.93 -13.75
C THR A 176 12.25 15.81 -15.00
N LEU A 177 11.54 14.68 -15.15
CA LEU A 177 10.69 14.42 -16.31
C LEU A 177 9.50 15.36 -16.37
N VAL A 178 8.89 15.71 -15.24
CA VAL A 178 7.70 16.57 -15.20
C VAL A 178 8.04 18.04 -15.38
N PHE A 179 9.09 18.54 -14.73
CA PHE A 179 9.34 19.99 -14.63
C PHE A 179 10.57 20.49 -15.39
N GLU A 180 11.64 19.71 -15.49
CA GLU A 180 12.97 20.21 -15.88
C GLU A 180 13.40 19.87 -17.31
N THR A 181 12.87 18.78 -17.88
CA THR A 181 13.13 18.39 -19.27
C THR A 181 12.36 19.24 -20.29
N SER A 182 12.66 19.10 -21.59
CA SER A 182 11.94 19.81 -22.65
C SER A 182 10.44 19.48 -22.68
N PRO A 183 9.54 20.43 -23.00
CA PRO A 183 8.10 20.19 -23.10
C PRO A 183 7.74 19.06 -24.07
N ARG A 184 6.85 18.15 -23.66
CA ARG A 184 6.33 17.04 -24.50
C ARG A 184 4.79 16.96 -24.53
N TYR A 185 4.11 18.04 -24.17
CA TYR A 185 2.64 18.12 -24.07
C TYR A 185 1.96 18.75 -25.30
N GLY A 186 2.67 18.89 -26.42
CA GLY A 186 2.12 19.44 -27.67
C GLY A 186 1.67 20.91 -27.54
N ALA A 187 0.50 21.24 -28.07
CA ALA A 187 -0.04 22.60 -28.12
C ALA A 187 -0.74 23.07 -26.81
N LYS A 188 -0.64 22.31 -25.71
CA LYS A 188 -1.26 22.69 -24.44
C LYS A 188 -0.59 23.94 -23.84
N HIS A 189 -1.38 24.76 -23.15
CA HIS A 189 -0.92 25.99 -22.48
C HIS A 189 -1.06 25.84 -20.95
N PRO A 190 -0.10 25.19 -20.27
CA PRO A 190 -0.16 25.02 -18.83
C PRO A 190 -0.06 26.36 -18.11
N HIS A 191 -0.84 26.51 -17.05
CA HIS A 191 -0.85 27.68 -16.17
C HIS A 191 -0.92 27.22 -14.72
N GLU A 192 -0.44 28.07 -13.81
CA GLU A 192 -0.48 27.78 -12.38
C GLU A 192 -1.92 27.59 -11.88
N VAL A 193 -2.07 26.67 -10.95
CA VAL A 193 -3.38 26.34 -10.38
C VAL A 193 -3.94 27.49 -9.53
N PRO A 194 -5.28 27.58 -9.37
CA PRO A 194 -5.90 28.62 -8.55
C PRO A 194 -5.45 28.54 -7.08
N LYS A 195 -5.56 29.67 -6.37
CA LYS A 195 -5.14 29.80 -4.96
C LYS A 195 -5.72 28.73 -4.03
N VAL A 196 -6.93 28.22 -4.33
CA VAL A 196 -7.58 27.13 -3.57
C VAL A 196 -6.73 25.85 -3.56
N MET A 197 -5.96 25.60 -4.63
CA MET A 197 -5.00 24.49 -4.69
C MET A 197 -3.62 24.92 -4.19
N THR A 198 -3.15 26.11 -4.53
CA THR A 198 -1.79 26.57 -4.20
C THR A 198 -1.55 26.79 -2.69
N VAL A 199 -2.53 27.34 -1.96
CA VAL A 199 -2.38 27.65 -0.53
C VAL A 199 -2.12 26.37 0.29
N PRO A 200 -2.89 25.27 0.12
CA PRO A 200 -2.56 23.98 0.72
C PRO A 200 -1.14 23.49 0.41
N LEU A 201 -0.64 23.67 -0.83
CA LEU A 201 0.72 23.25 -1.20
C LEU A 201 1.78 24.01 -0.38
N LEU A 202 1.60 25.32 -0.18
CA LEU A 202 2.53 26.13 0.59
C LEU A 202 2.54 25.74 2.08
N ILE A 203 1.36 25.52 2.66
CA ILE A 203 1.23 25.11 4.07
C ILE A 203 1.92 23.75 4.29
N LEU A 204 1.65 22.77 3.42
CA LEU A 204 2.28 21.45 3.52
C LEU A 204 3.78 21.51 3.21
N GLY A 205 4.20 22.42 2.33
CA GLY A 205 5.62 22.71 2.07
C GLY A 205 6.34 23.23 3.30
N PHE A 206 5.73 24.16 4.03
CA PHE A 206 6.24 24.65 5.31
C PHE A 206 6.40 23.51 6.33
N PHE A 207 5.38 22.68 6.52
CA PHE A 207 5.48 21.54 7.44
C PHE A 207 6.49 20.47 6.98
N SER A 208 6.69 20.28 5.68
CA SER A 208 7.73 19.37 5.16
C SER A 208 9.16 19.84 5.46
N ILE A 209 9.34 21.12 5.80
CA ILE A 209 10.62 21.67 6.27
C ILE A 209 10.69 21.57 7.79
N VAL A 210 9.68 22.13 8.48
CA VAL A 210 9.76 22.41 9.92
C VAL A 210 9.47 21.20 10.81
N SER A 211 8.62 20.27 10.36
CA SER A 211 8.21 19.13 11.20
C SER A 211 9.34 18.16 11.55
N GLY A 212 10.50 18.26 10.92
CA GLY A 212 11.69 17.50 11.30
C GLY A 212 12.32 17.96 12.60
N PHE A 213 12.25 19.25 12.91
CA PHE A 213 13.00 19.84 14.02
C PHE A 213 12.50 19.41 15.41
N VAL A 214 11.30 18.85 15.49
CA VAL A 214 10.80 18.29 16.76
C VAL A 214 11.42 16.93 17.11
N GLY A 215 12.03 16.25 16.13
CA GLY A 215 12.66 14.94 16.30
C GLY A 215 14.16 14.97 15.97
N ILE A 216 14.85 16.06 16.34
CA ILE A 216 16.30 16.14 16.19
C ILE A 216 16.95 15.05 17.07
N PRO A 217 17.85 14.21 16.53
CA PRO A 217 18.55 13.20 17.30
C PRO A 217 19.36 13.80 18.45
N GLU A 218 19.41 13.10 19.58
CA GLU A 218 20.13 13.55 20.77
C GLU A 218 21.64 13.66 20.56
N SER A 219 22.17 12.97 19.55
CA SER A 219 23.55 13.09 19.09
C SER A 219 23.95 14.53 18.73
N PHE A 220 22.99 15.38 18.33
CA PHE A 220 23.20 16.81 18.11
C PHE A 220 23.24 17.67 19.39
N GLY A 221 23.14 17.06 20.57
CA GLY A 221 23.17 17.76 21.87
C GLY A 221 21.86 18.45 22.24
N VAL A 222 20.76 18.14 21.53
CA VAL A 222 19.42 18.67 21.78
C VAL A 222 18.50 17.53 22.19
N LYS A 223 17.59 17.77 23.15
CA LYS A 223 16.59 16.79 23.58
C LYS A 223 15.63 16.46 22.42
N ASN A 224 15.46 15.18 22.07
CA ASN A 224 14.50 14.77 21.05
C ASN A 224 13.07 14.90 21.60
N LEU A 225 12.44 16.05 21.32
CA LEU A 225 11.13 16.40 21.89
C LEU A 225 10.04 15.38 21.54
N PHE A 226 10.06 14.86 20.31
CA PHE A 226 9.07 13.88 19.85
C PHE A 226 9.25 12.52 20.53
N HIS A 227 10.50 12.07 20.68
CA HIS A 227 10.81 10.82 21.36
C HIS A 227 10.32 10.83 22.81
N HIS A 228 10.68 11.86 23.56
CA HIS A 228 10.28 11.99 24.96
C HIS A 228 8.78 12.21 25.15
N TRP A 229 8.11 12.86 24.20
CA TRP A 229 6.66 13.01 24.26
C TRP A 229 5.93 11.66 24.13
N LEU A 230 6.49 10.72 23.36
CA LEU A 230 5.94 9.37 23.20
C LEU A 230 6.47 8.33 24.20
N GLU A 231 7.53 8.65 24.94
CA GLU A 231 8.17 7.75 25.91
C GLU A 231 7.18 7.09 26.89
N PRO A 232 6.20 7.80 27.50
CA PRO A 232 5.24 7.17 28.41
C PRO A 232 4.34 6.13 27.74
N VAL A 233 4.13 6.23 26.43
CA VAL A 233 3.31 5.28 25.66
C VAL A 233 4.08 3.98 25.42
N PHE A 234 5.40 4.07 25.27
CA PHE A 234 6.26 2.94 24.92
C PHE A 234 7.07 2.40 26.10
N GLU A 235 7.06 3.03 27.26
CA GLU A 235 7.82 2.65 28.46
C GLU A 235 7.72 1.15 28.77
N ASN A 236 6.50 0.62 28.86
CA ASN A 236 6.27 -0.80 29.16
C ASN A 236 6.82 -1.74 28.08
N ALA A 237 6.74 -1.34 26.81
CA ALA A 237 7.28 -2.13 25.71
C ALA A 237 8.80 -2.09 25.71
N ASN A 238 9.39 -0.90 25.85
CA ASN A 238 10.83 -0.69 25.91
C ASN A 238 11.47 -1.44 27.09
N ALA A 239 10.80 -1.47 28.25
CA ALA A 239 11.27 -2.23 29.41
C ALA A 239 11.32 -3.77 29.17
N LYS A 240 10.59 -4.28 28.18
CA LYS A 240 10.61 -5.70 27.77
C LYS A 240 11.62 -5.99 26.67
N LEU A 241 11.97 -4.97 25.87
CA LEU A 241 12.94 -5.10 24.80
C LEU A 241 14.36 -5.10 25.39
N THR A 242 14.96 -6.27 25.52
CA THR A 242 16.34 -6.45 26.01
C THR A 242 17.37 -6.32 24.89
N PHE A 243 17.20 -5.36 23.97
CA PHE A 243 18.19 -5.16 22.92
C PHE A 243 19.45 -4.53 23.54
N GLU A 244 20.61 -5.14 23.34
CA GLU A 244 21.89 -4.45 23.54
C GLU A 244 22.02 -3.38 22.45
N SER A 245 21.48 -2.20 22.72
CA SER A 245 21.56 -1.08 21.80
C SER A 245 22.99 -0.56 21.74
N ILE A 246 23.56 -0.54 20.53
CA ILE A 246 24.85 0.09 20.28
C ILE A 246 24.67 1.61 20.41
N HIS A 247 25.01 2.15 21.58
CA HIS A 247 25.00 3.60 21.81
C HIS A 247 26.37 4.19 21.46
N SER A 248 26.53 4.61 20.21
CA SER A 248 27.75 5.27 19.74
C SER A 248 27.38 6.46 18.86
N TYR A 249 27.54 7.67 19.42
CA TYR A 249 27.29 8.91 18.67
C TYR A 249 28.16 9.00 17.41
N SER A 250 29.41 8.51 17.45
CA SER A 250 30.28 8.50 16.27
C SER A 250 29.75 7.59 15.17
N THR A 251 29.18 6.44 15.54
CA THR A 251 28.57 5.51 14.58
C THR A 251 27.28 6.08 14.01
N GLU A 252 26.45 6.71 14.84
CA GLU A 252 25.22 7.38 14.41
C GLU A 252 25.52 8.48 13.39
N PHE A 253 26.45 9.39 13.68
CA PHE A 253 26.86 10.44 12.74
C PHE A 253 27.48 9.87 11.45
N PHE A 254 28.25 8.79 11.55
CA PHE A 254 28.82 8.12 10.38
C PHE A 254 27.72 7.54 9.48
N LEU A 255 26.76 6.81 10.05
CA LEU A 255 25.64 6.25 9.29
C LEU A 255 24.75 7.35 8.70
N MET A 256 24.51 8.42 9.44
CA MET A 256 23.77 9.60 8.98
C MET A 256 24.46 10.25 7.77
N PHE A 257 25.78 10.43 7.82
CA PHE A 257 26.57 10.92 6.69
C PHE A 257 26.46 10.00 5.47
N ILE A 258 26.55 8.68 5.67
CA ILE A 258 26.36 7.69 4.60
C ILE A 258 24.93 7.77 4.02
N SER A 259 23.90 7.87 4.84
CA SER A 259 22.50 8.03 4.41
C SER A 259 22.32 9.26 3.51
N VAL A 260 22.95 10.39 3.86
CA VAL A 260 22.93 11.62 3.05
C VAL A 260 23.64 11.40 1.71
N LEU A 261 24.81 10.76 1.70
CA LEU A 261 25.52 10.43 0.45
C LEU A 261 24.70 9.52 -0.45
N ILE A 262 23.99 8.54 0.12
CA ILE A 262 23.11 7.64 -0.61
C ILE A 262 21.94 8.42 -1.24
N GLY A 263 21.30 9.29 -0.47
CA GLY A 263 20.24 10.17 -0.97
C GLY A 263 20.74 11.06 -2.10
N LEU A 264 21.82 11.80 -1.87
CA LEU A 264 22.45 12.67 -2.88
C LEU A 264 22.88 11.90 -4.13
N GLY A 265 23.45 10.72 -3.98
CA GLY A 265 23.84 9.85 -5.09
C GLY A 265 22.64 9.47 -5.95
N GLY A 266 21.50 9.10 -5.34
CA GLY A 266 20.27 8.80 -6.07
C GLY A 266 19.70 10.01 -6.82
N ILE A 267 19.72 11.19 -6.18
CA ILE A 267 19.28 12.47 -6.77
C ILE A 267 20.14 12.83 -7.98
N LEU A 268 21.46 12.89 -7.78
CA LEU A 268 22.41 13.35 -8.79
C LEU A 268 22.42 12.38 -9.98
N LEU A 269 22.40 11.07 -9.72
CA LEU A 269 22.36 10.07 -10.78
C LEU A 269 21.07 10.17 -11.60
N ALA A 270 19.91 10.30 -10.96
CA ALA A 270 18.64 10.46 -11.67
C ALA A 270 18.64 11.71 -12.55
N ARG A 271 19.05 12.86 -12.00
CA ARG A 271 19.09 14.11 -12.76
C ARG A 271 20.07 14.03 -13.93
N TYR A 272 21.29 13.52 -13.70
CA TYR A 272 22.28 13.33 -14.76
C TYR A 272 21.77 12.43 -15.89
N LEU A 273 21.16 11.29 -15.54
CA LEU A 273 20.64 10.36 -16.54
C LEU A 273 19.48 10.94 -17.35
N TYR A 274 18.50 11.57 -16.69
CA TYR A 274 17.28 12.03 -17.37
C TYR A 274 17.41 13.43 -18.01
N LEU A 275 18.36 14.27 -17.59
CA LEU A 275 18.65 15.56 -18.25
C LEU A 275 19.70 15.43 -19.36
N ASN A 276 20.76 14.63 -19.15
CA ASN A 276 21.94 14.64 -20.03
C ASN A 276 22.14 13.35 -20.83
N ARG A 277 21.59 12.21 -20.39
CA ARG A 277 21.90 10.87 -20.93
C ARG A 277 20.65 10.00 -21.13
N ILE A 278 19.56 10.58 -21.62
CA ILE A 278 18.29 9.85 -21.80
C ILE A 278 18.43 8.64 -22.74
N GLU A 279 19.32 8.72 -23.73
CA GLU A 279 19.61 7.57 -24.61
C GLU A 279 20.27 6.41 -23.88
N THR A 280 21.13 6.67 -22.90
CA THR A 280 21.73 5.64 -22.04
C THR A 280 20.65 4.92 -21.25
N VAL A 281 19.66 5.65 -20.73
CA VAL A 281 18.50 5.05 -20.03
C VAL A 281 17.70 4.14 -20.97
N ARG A 282 17.47 4.56 -22.22
CA ARG A 282 16.78 3.73 -23.22
C ARG A 282 17.55 2.45 -23.54
N LYS A 283 18.87 2.55 -23.76
CA LYS A 283 19.74 1.39 -24.00
C LYS A 283 19.72 0.42 -22.81
N LEU A 284 19.86 0.94 -21.58
CA LEU A 284 19.81 0.13 -20.36
C LEU A 284 18.46 -0.59 -20.22
N THR A 285 17.36 0.11 -20.52
CA THR A 285 16.01 -0.47 -20.50
C THR A 285 15.85 -1.60 -21.52
N GLN A 286 16.44 -1.46 -22.71
CA GLN A 286 16.43 -2.51 -23.74
C GLN A 286 17.30 -3.70 -23.34
N SER A 287 18.50 -3.47 -22.79
CA SER A 287 19.38 -4.54 -22.32
C SER A 287 18.78 -5.35 -21.17
N PHE A 288 18.07 -4.69 -20.26
CA PHE A 288 17.41 -5.32 -19.10
C PHE A 288 15.89 -5.41 -19.25
N TYR A 289 15.40 -5.61 -20.48
CA TYR A 289 13.97 -5.58 -20.78
C TYR A 289 13.14 -6.55 -19.93
N GLY A 290 13.67 -7.74 -19.61
CA GLY A 290 13.00 -8.71 -18.74
C GLY A 290 12.73 -8.17 -17.33
N ILE A 291 13.74 -7.55 -16.70
CA ILE A 291 13.61 -6.93 -15.38
C ILE A 291 12.68 -5.73 -15.46
N TYR A 292 12.85 -4.87 -16.48
CA TYR A 292 11.95 -3.73 -16.70
C TYR A 292 10.50 -4.19 -16.80
N LYS A 293 10.21 -5.22 -17.59
CA LYS A 293 8.87 -5.78 -17.79
C LYS A 293 8.32 -6.38 -16.49
N LEU A 294 9.13 -7.08 -15.70
CA LEU A 294 8.72 -7.61 -14.40
C LEU A 294 8.29 -6.49 -13.45
N LEU A 295 9.13 -5.46 -13.29
CA LEU A 295 8.86 -4.31 -12.42
C LEU A 295 7.66 -3.48 -12.91
N TYR A 296 7.55 -3.32 -14.23
CA TYR A 296 6.46 -2.57 -14.86
C TYR A 296 5.10 -3.27 -14.66
N ASN A 297 5.08 -4.60 -14.72
CA ASN A 297 3.90 -5.43 -14.43
C ASN A 297 3.77 -5.80 -12.95
N LYS A 298 4.41 -5.05 -12.03
CA LYS A 298 4.19 -5.17 -10.59
C LYS A 298 4.49 -6.58 -10.06
N TYR A 299 5.53 -7.21 -10.58
CA TYR A 299 5.90 -8.60 -10.28
C TYR A 299 4.80 -9.63 -10.59
N TYR A 300 3.81 -9.25 -11.41
CA TYR A 300 2.63 -10.05 -11.73
C TYR A 300 1.78 -10.49 -10.53
N VAL A 301 1.87 -9.76 -9.40
CA VAL A 301 1.15 -10.12 -8.17
C VAL A 301 -0.37 -10.09 -8.38
N ASP A 302 -0.87 -9.12 -9.13
CA ASP A 302 -2.31 -8.99 -9.38
C ASP A 302 -2.83 -10.15 -10.26
N GLU A 303 -2.08 -10.53 -11.28
CA GLU A 303 -2.39 -11.63 -12.18
C GLU A 303 -2.32 -12.98 -11.46
N ILE A 304 -1.31 -13.18 -10.61
CA ILE A 304 -1.19 -14.38 -9.77
C ILE A 304 -2.37 -14.46 -8.80
N TYR A 305 -2.72 -13.36 -8.14
CA TYR A 305 -3.84 -13.33 -7.20
C TYR A 305 -5.18 -13.63 -7.88
N ASP A 306 -5.42 -13.06 -9.07
CA ASP A 306 -6.61 -13.35 -9.87
C ASP A 306 -6.68 -14.84 -10.27
N LEU A 307 -5.57 -15.41 -10.71
CA LEU A 307 -5.50 -16.80 -11.16
C LEU A 307 -5.61 -17.81 -10.01
N VAL A 308 -4.94 -17.56 -8.89
CA VAL A 308 -4.80 -18.54 -7.79
C VAL A 308 -5.91 -18.40 -6.77
N VAL A 309 -6.42 -17.19 -6.52
CA VAL A 309 -7.43 -16.95 -5.48
C VAL A 309 -8.79 -16.63 -6.10
N VAL A 310 -8.87 -15.59 -6.93
CA VAL A 310 -10.16 -15.05 -7.38
C VAL A 310 -10.91 -16.06 -8.26
N LYS A 311 -10.27 -16.57 -9.31
CA LYS A 311 -10.90 -17.50 -10.26
C LYS A 311 -11.34 -18.82 -9.60
N PRO A 312 -10.52 -19.50 -8.78
CA PRO A 312 -10.94 -20.73 -8.11
C PRO A 312 -12.09 -20.51 -7.12
N VAL A 313 -12.05 -19.42 -6.34
CA VAL A 313 -13.14 -19.09 -5.41
C VAL A 313 -14.43 -18.79 -6.17
N LYS A 314 -14.36 -18.00 -7.25
CA LYS A 314 -15.52 -17.70 -8.10
C LYS A 314 -16.08 -18.94 -8.77
N TRP A 315 -15.21 -19.80 -9.30
CA TRP A 315 -15.61 -21.06 -9.91
C TRP A 315 -16.28 -21.99 -8.89
N GLY A 316 -15.70 -22.14 -7.70
CA GLY A 316 -16.28 -22.96 -6.62
C GLY A 316 -17.64 -22.43 -6.18
N SER A 317 -17.78 -21.11 -6.03
CA SER A 317 -19.05 -20.47 -5.71
C SER A 317 -20.11 -20.71 -6.80
N GLU A 318 -19.80 -20.46 -8.06
CA GLU A 318 -20.78 -20.57 -9.15
C GLU A 318 -21.14 -22.01 -9.50
N LYS A 319 -20.16 -22.91 -9.50
CA LYS A 319 -20.34 -24.28 -10.00
C LYS A 319 -20.72 -25.26 -8.90
N LEU A 320 -20.06 -25.20 -7.74
CA LEU A 320 -20.29 -26.14 -6.65
C LEU A 320 -21.42 -25.66 -5.73
N LEU A 321 -21.32 -24.44 -5.20
CA LEU A 321 -22.30 -23.95 -4.23
C LEU A 321 -23.62 -23.62 -4.89
N TRP A 322 -23.61 -22.80 -5.96
CA TRP A 322 -24.85 -22.39 -6.59
C TRP A 322 -25.44 -23.47 -7.51
N LYS A 323 -24.75 -23.81 -8.60
CA LYS A 323 -25.37 -24.70 -9.62
C LYS A 323 -25.57 -26.14 -9.15
N PHE A 324 -24.63 -26.68 -8.37
CA PHE A 324 -24.72 -28.05 -7.90
C PHE A 324 -25.49 -28.15 -6.59
N PHE A 325 -25.08 -27.46 -5.54
CA PHE A 325 -25.73 -27.63 -4.25
C PHE A 325 -27.12 -26.96 -4.22
N ASP A 326 -27.22 -25.68 -4.56
CA ASP A 326 -28.50 -24.97 -4.48
C ASP A 326 -29.51 -25.45 -5.54
N VAL A 327 -29.20 -25.25 -6.82
CA VAL A 327 -30.14 -25.52 -7.93
C VAL A 327 -30.40 -27.01 -8.17
N LYS A 328 -29.41 -27.88 -7.97
CA LYS A 328 -29.57 -29.31 -8.27
C LYS A 328 -29.99 -30.11 -7.04
N ILE A 329 -29.42 -29.82 -5.87
CA ILE A 329 -29.76 -30.58 -4.65
C ILE A 329 -30.97 -29.94 -3.97
N ILE A 330 -30.89 -28.69 -3.51
CA ILE A 330 -31.96 -28.06 -2.72
C ILE A 330 -33.23 -27.92 -3.55
N ASP A 331 -33.17 -27.22 -4.68
CA ASP A 331 -34.32 -27.06 -5.58
C ASP A 331 -34.77 -28.42 -6.15
N GLY A 332 -33.85 -29.36 -6.33
CA GLY A 332 -34.17 -30.73 -6.72
C GLY A 332 -35.07 -31.44 -5.71
N PHE A 333 -34.77 -31.33 -4.42
CA PHE A 333 -35.60 -31.88 -3.35
C PHE A 333 -36.97 -31.19 -3.28
N VAL A 334 -37.01 -29.85 -3.32
CA VAL A 334 -38.26 -29.08 -3.24
C VAL A 334 -39.16 -29.41 -4.43
N ASN A 335 -38.64 -29.31 -5.66
CA ASN A 335 -39.42 -29.64 -6.86
C ASN A 335 -39.77 -31.13 -6.94
N GLY A 336 -38.90 -32.00 -6.42
CA GLY A 336 -39.15 -33.44 -6.31
C GLY A 336 -40.36 -33.74 -5.44
N SER A 337 -40.50 -33.05 -4.29
CA SER A 337 -41.67 -33.20 -3.41
C SER A 337 -42.97 -32.81 -4.13
N ALA A 338 -42.98 -31.69 -4.85
CA ALA A 338 -44.14 -31.25 -5.63
C ALA A 338 -44.50 -32.24 -6.73
N ARG A 339 -43.51 -32.77 -7.45
CA ARG A 339 -43.73 -33.82 -8.49
C ARG A 339 -44.31 -35.09 -7.88
N LEU A 340 -43.83 -35.52 -6.72
CA LEU A 340 -44.34 -36.70 -6.02
C LEU A 340 -45.81 -36.51 -5.63
N THR A 341 -46.17 -35.38 -5.01
CA THR A 341 -47.56 -35.05 -4.67
C THR A 341 -48.44 -35.00 -5.92
N SER A 342 -47.96 -34.40 -7.01
CA SER A 342 -48.70 -34.36 -8.28
C SER A 342 -48.89 -35.75 -8.89
N ALA A 343 -47.88 -36.63 -8.83
CA ALA A 343 -47.96 -37.98 -9.35
C ALA A 343 -48.99 -38.81 -8.57
N ILE A 344 -48.96 -38.75 -7.24
CA ILE A 344 -49.95 -39.40 -6.36
C ILE A 344 -51.36 -38.88 -6.69
N SER A 345 -51.53 -37.56 -6.83
CA SER A 345 -52.81 -36.94 -7.16
C SER A 345 -53.36 -37.42 -8.50
N SER A 346 -52.49 -37.56 -9.52
CA SER A 346 -52.88 -38.07 -10.84
C SER A 346 -53.38 -39.52 -10.80
N VAL A 347 -52.81 -40.36 -9.93
CA VAL A 347 -53.28 -41.75 -9.73
C VAL A 347 -54.59 -41.77 -8.96
N ILE A 348 -54.69 -41.02 -7.84
CA ILE A 348 -55.91 -40.95 -7.02
C ILE A 348 -57.10 -40.44 -7.83
N ARG A 349 -56.87 -39.55 -8.81
CA ARG A 349 -57.93 -39.03 -9.69
C ARG A 349 -58.71 -40.14 -10.40
N PHE A 350 -58.09 -41.27 -10.73
CA PHE A 350 -58.78 -42.39 -11.38
C PHE A 350 -59.69 -43.20 -10.46
N VAL A 351 -59.58 -43.04 -9.13
CA VAL A 351 -60.52 -43.64 -8.16
C VAL A 351 -61.94 -43.09 -8.36
N GLN A 352 -62.06 -41.83 -8.80
CA GLN A 352 -63.34 -41.23 -9.17
C GLN A 352 -63.60 -41.40 -10.67
N ASN A 353 -64.06 -42.59 -11.06
CA ASN A 353 -64.31 -42.97 -12.46
C ASN A 353 -65.72 -42.63 -12.97
N GLY A 354 -66.59 -42.04 -12.15
CA GLY A 354 -67.96 -41.64 -12.53
C GLY A 354 -68.99 -42.77 -12.56
N ILE A 355 -68.60 -44.01 -12.24
CA ILE A 355 -69.49 -45.17 -12.23
C ILE A 355 -70.15 -45.30 -10.85
N VAL A 356 -71.46 -45.06 -10.77
CA VAL A 356 -72.19 -45.02 -9.49
C VAL A 356 -72.15 -46.35 -8.73
N GLN A 357 -72.17 -47.47 -9.44
CA GLN A 357 -72.08 -48.81 -8.84
C GLN A 357 -70.76 -49.03 -8.09
N PHE A 358 -69.65 -48.49 -8.62
CA PHE A 358 -68.35 -48.58 -7.97
C PHE A 358 -68.34 -47.82 -6.64
N TYR A 359 -68.96 -46.64 -6.59
CA TYR A 359 -69.10 -45.88 -5.34
C TYR A 359 -69.94 -46.60 -4.28
N ALA A 360 -71.01 -47.29 -4.69
CA ALA A 360 -71.83 -48.09 -3.78
C ALA A 360 -71.03 -49.26 -3.16
N VAL A 361 -70.21 -49.95 -3.94
CA VAL A 361 -69.33 -51.02 -3.45
C VAL A 361 -68.31 -50.47 -2.45
N VAL A 362 -67.65 -49.35 -2.77
CA VAL A 362 -66.69 -48.70 -1.86
C VAL A 362 -67.36 -48.29 -0.55
N PHE A 363 -68.59 -47.76 -0.59
CA PHE A 363 -69.35 -47.39 0.59
C PHE A 363 -69.68 -48.58 1.50
N VAL A 364 -70.15 -49.70 0.93
CA VAL A 364 -70.45 -50.93 1.70
C VAL A 364 -69.18 -51.50 2.32
N ILE A 365 -68.07 -51.57 1.57
CA ILE A 365 -66.77 -51.99 2.11
C ILE A 365 -66.34 -51.07 3.25
N GLY A 366 -66.51 -49.75 3.11
CA GLY A 366 -66.23 -48.78 4.17
C GLY A 366 -67.03 -49.05 5.45
N ILE A 367 -68.34 -49.32 5.33
CA ILE A 367 -69.18 -49.70 6.48
C ILE A 367 -68.69 -50.99 7.12
N LEU A 368 -68.40 -52.02 6.34
CA LEU A 368 -67.90 -53.30 6.86
C LEU A 368 -66.58 -53.15 7.61
N ILE A 369 -65.64 -52.33 7.08
CA ILE A 369 -64.37 -52.03 7.74
C ILE A 369 -64.60 -51.28 9.06
N ILE A 370 -65.49 -50.28 9.07
CA ILE A 370 -65.80 -49.52 10.29
C ILE A 370 -66.44 -50.44 11.34
N LEU A 371 -67.40 -51.27 10.94
CA LEU A 371 -68.03 -52.24 11.85
C LEU A 371 -67.01 -53.24 12.39
N TRP A 372 -66.08 -53.74 11.57
CA TRP A 372 -64.99 -54.61 11.99
C TRP A 372 -63.96 -53.94 12.92
N LEU A 373 -63.78 -52.62 12.81
CA LEU A 373 -62.92 -51.87 13.73
C LEU A 373 -63.61 -51.54 15.06
N ILE A 374 -64.95 -51.47 15.08
CA ILE A 374 -65.75 -51.09 16.25
C ILE A 374 -66.20 -52.31 17.07
N PHE A 375 -66.58 -53.40 16.39
CA PHE A 375 -67.01 -54.67 16.98
C PHE A 375 -65.95 -55.73 16.73
#